data_AF-A0A1G0YVA0-F1
#
_entry.id   AF-A0A1G0YVA0-F1
#
_cell.length_a   1.000
_cell.length_b   1.000
_cell.length_c   1.000
_cell.angle_alpha   90.00
_cell.angle_beta   90.00
_cell.angle_gamma   90.00
#
_symmetry.space_group_name_H-M   'P 1'
#
loop_
_entity.id
_entity.type
_entity.pdbx_description
1 polymer ?
#
loop_
_entity_poly.entity_id
_entity_poly.type
_entity_poly.pdbx_seq_one_letter_code
_entity_poly.pdbx_strand_id
1 'polypeptide(L)'
;MPPQQQSQQSGGDNSLAPVWITVFFMVVTYLVWLFGHQHIVSFVFKLNIWQAKLVTLFISAPQLTANTYLMETIDPASVNWDQFVALTASVGDYIRYPVILILAGLAVLLYSTNIKLKFRRTHNMMTLRTQEQRNWSAIMPVIKEDLVAEDITKGPWAMALSPMEFARRHQLLKKEDAILDVPSPGMEMTAGIRRGDAKRVFTLQLGPYFDGFDRCPPHVCALAALFMARINRDRGAATLILNTINQTWSTGKPNYAIARPILKKYLKTELVQEAIAKHAYLLTVMAS
;
A
#
# COMPACT_ATOMS: atom_id res chain seq x y z
N MET A 1 -34.59 -35.13 27.50
CA MET A 1 -34.50 -36.62 27.51
C MET A 1 -35.78 -37.14 26.86
N PRO A 2 -35.78 -38.13 25.96
CA PRO A 2 -34.78 -39.20 25.79
C PRO A 2 -34.08 -39.21 24.41
N PRO A 3 -33.10 -40.11 24.22
CA PRO A 3 -32.06 -40.05 23.19
C PRO A 3 -32.23 -41.04 22.03
N GLN A 4 -31.32 -40.85 21.06
CA GLN A 4 -30.82 -41.77 20.04
C GLN A 4 -31.19 -43.25 20.18
N GLN A 5 -31.77 -43.80 19.11
CA GLN A 5 -31.55 -45.19 18.71
C GLN A 5 -30.68 -45.17 17.45
N GLN A 6 -29.40 -45.46 17.65
CA GLN A 6 -28.54 -45.99 16.60
C GLN A 6 -29.11 -47.34 16.18
N SER A 7 -29.47 -47.45 14.91
CA SER A 7 -29.82 -48.71 14.27
C SER A 7 -28.58 -49.61 14.22
N GLN A 8 -28.74 -50.71 14.92
CA GLN A 8 -27.83 -51.83 15.04
C GLN A 8 -27.88 -52.66 13.74
N GLN A 9 -26.68 -52.84 13.17
CA GLN A 9 -26.17 -54.13 12.68
C GLN A 9 -27.02 -54.89 11.64
N SER A 10 -26.56 -54.82 10.39
CA SER A 10 -26.74 -55.88 9.40
C SER A 10 -25.39 -56.16 8.74
N GLY A 11 -24.93 -57.41 8.80
CA GLY A 11 -23.68 -57.86 8.19
C GLY A 11 -22.84 -58.71 9.14
N GLY A 12 -23.17 -60.00 9.24
CA GLY A 12 -22.32 -61.03 9.83
C GLY A 12 -20.92 -61.05 9.21
N ASP A 13 -20.00 -61.67 9.94
CA ASP A 13 -18.58 -61.94 9.63
C ASP A 13 -17.54 -60.80 9.78
N ASN A 14 -17.94 -59.54 10.01
CA ASN A 14 -16.96 -58.41 10.04
C ASN A 14 -16.48 -57.93 11.42
N SER A 15 -16.94 -58.46 12.55
CA SER A 15 -16.43 -58.03 13.88
C SER A 15 -14.98 -58.48 14.14
N LEU A 16 -14.56 -59.56 13.48
CA LEU A 16 -13.17 -60.02 13.47
C LEU A 16 -12.31 -59.31 12.41
N ALA A 17 -12.91 -58.55 11.48
CA ALA A 17 -12.17 -57.91 10.39
C ALA A 17 -11.10 -56.90 10.86
N PRO A 18 -11.35 -56.01 11.85
CA PRO A 18 -10.30 -55.12 12.37
C PRO A 18 -9.15 -55.89 13.03
N VAL A 19 -9.46 -57.03 13.66
CA VAL A 19 -8.48 -57.90 14.30
C VAL A 19 -7.62 -58.61 13.25
N TRP A 20 -8.24 -59.19 12.22
CA TRP A 20 -7.53 -59.81 11.09
C TRP A 20 -6.68 -58.80 10.31
N ILE A 21 -7.17 -57.56 10.12
CA ILE A 21 -6.39 -56.49 9.51
C ILE A 21 -5.17 -56.14 10.37
N THR A 22 -5.32 -56.04 11.69
CA THR A 22 -4.20 -55.73 12.61
C THR A 22 -3.17 -56.87 12.64
N VAL A 23 -3.63 -58.12 12.69
CA VAL A 23 -2.77 -59.30 12.62
C VAL A 23 -2.07 -59.38 11.27
N PHE A 24 -2.77 -59.11 10.18
CA PHE A 24 -2.18 -59.02 8.84
C PHE A 24 -1.10 -57.95 8.78
N PHE A 25 -1.32 -56.75 9.33
CA PHE A 25 -0.29 -55.71 9.40
C PHE A 25 0.93 -56.14 10.23
N MET A 26 0.73 -56.81 11.37
CA MET A 26 1.85 -57.33 12.16
C MET A 26 2.63 -58.41 11.41
N VAL A 27 1.95 -59.36 10.79
CA VAL A 27 2.57 -60.44 10.01
C VAL A 27 3.30 -59.88 8.79
N VAL A 28 2.68 -58.94 8.06
CA VAL A 28 3.32 -58.26 6.92
C VAL A 28 4.53 -57.47 7.39
N THR A 29 4.44 -56.71 8.48
CA THR A 29 5.60 -55.95 9.01
C THR A 29 6.73 -56.89 9.44
N TYR A 30 6.40 -58.03 10.05
CA TYR A 30 7.36 -59.05 10.44
C TYR A 30 8.00 -59.75 9.22
N LEU A 31 7.23 -60.06 8.18
CA LEU A 31 7.74 -60.61 6.92
C LEU A 31 8.60 -59.60 6.17
N VAL A 32 8.19 -58.33 6.11
CA VAL A 32 9.00 -57.24 5.55
C VAL A 32 10.29 -57.07 6.33
N TRP A 33 10.27 -57.26 7.65
CA TRP A 33 11.50 -57.31 8.44
C TRP A 33 12.35 -58.52 8.06
N LEU A 34 11.83 -59.75 8.09
CA LEU A 34 12.62 -60.95 7.77
C LEU A 34 13.26 -60.94 6.37
N PHE A 35 12.52 -60.52 5.34
CA PHE A 35 13.00 -60.51 3.95
C PHE A 35 13.71 -59.21 3.57
N GLY A 36 13.36 -58.09 4.21
CA GLY A 36 13.84 -56.76 3.87
C GLY A 36 14.86 -56.17 4.84
N HIS A 37 15.18 -56.84 5.96
CA HIS A 37 16.07 -56.33 7.01
C HIS A 37 17.39 -55.80 6.45
N GLN A 38 18.05 -56.57 5.57
CA GLN A 38 19.32 -56.19 4.97
C GLN A 38 19.21 -54.90 4.13
N HIS A 39 18.14 -54.77 3.35
CA HIS A 39 17.91 -53.59 2.51
C HIS A 39 17.53 -52.36 3.34
N ILE A 40 16.72 -52.54 4.38
CA ILE A 40 16.30 -51.47 5.30
C ILE A 40 17.49 -50.95 6.09
N VAL A 41 18.30 -51.83 6.68
CA VAL A 41 19.49 -51.46 7.45
C VAL A 41 20.53 -50.78 6.55
N SER A 42 20.80 -51.32 5.36
CA SER A 42 21.72 -50.69 4.41
C SER A 42 21.23 -49.30 3.96
N PHE A 43 19.94 -49.13 3.72
CA PHE A 43 19.37 -47.84 3.34
C PHE A 43 19.47 -46.81 4.46
N VAL A 44 19.10 -47.18 5.70
CA VAL A 44 19.20 -46.28 6.87
C VAL A 44 20.66 -45.94 7.17
N PHE A 45 21.58 -46.91 7.06
CA PHE A 45 23.01 -46.64 7.22
C PHE A 45 23.55 -45.71 6.14
N LYS A 46 23.17 -45.87 4.86
CA LYS A 46 23.54 -44.91 3.81
C LYS A 46 23.05 -43.49 4.11
N LEU A 47 21.81 -43.36 4.61
CA LEU A 47 21.22 -42.08 4.97
C LEU A 47 21.96 -41.46 6.18
N ASN A 48 22.20 -42.24 7.23
CA ASN A 48 22.97 -41.82 8.41
C ASN A 48 24.41 -41.45 8.06
N ILE A 49 25.09 -42.22 7.20
CA ILE A 49 26.45 -41.92 6.74
C ILE A 49 26.45 -40.59 5.96
N TRP A 50 25.46 -40.36 5.10
CA TRP A 50 25.35 -39.11 4.35
C TRP A 50 25.13 -37.91 5.29
N GLN A 51 24.21 -38.05 6.26
CA GLN A 51 23.98 -37.01 7.26
C GLN A 51 25.22 -36.77 8.14
N ALA A 52 25.89 -37.84 8.58
CA ALA A 52 27.09 -37.75 9.40
C ALA A 52 28.25 -37.10 8.61
N LYS A 53 28.42 -37.42 7.33
CA LYS A 53 29.39 -36.74 6.44
C LYS A 53 29.11 -35.24 6.36
N LEU A 54 27.85 -34.83 6.20
CA LEU A 54 27.47 -33.42 6.24
C LEU A 54 27.79 -32.75 7.58
N VAL A 55 27.56 -33.43 8.71
CA VAL A 55 27.89 -32.89 10.03
C VAL A 55 29.40 -32.84 10.28
N THR A 56 30.18 -33.83 9.82
CA THR A 56 31.64 -33.84 9.97
C THR A 56 32.35 -32.70 9.25
N LEU A 57 31.73 -32.09 8.23
CA LEU A 57 32.24 -30.89 7.57
C LEU A 57 32.24 -29.67 8.51
N PHE A 58 31.38 -29.66 9.53
CA PHE A 58 31.24 -28.55 10.48
C PHE A 58 31.77 -28.89 11.87
N ILE A 59 31.69 -30.15 12.30
CA ILE A 59 32.09 -30.62 13.64
C ILE A 59 32.86 -31.94 13.52
N SER A 60 34.17 -31.92 13.78
CA SER A 60 35.00 -33.14 13.78
C SER A 60 34.99 -33.80 15.16
N ALA A 61 34.06 -34.74 15.38
CA ALA A 61 34.00 -35.55 16.60
C ALA A 61 34.62 -36.94 16.34
N PRO A 62 35.64 -37.38 17.10
CA PRO A 62 36.29 -38.69 16.91
C PRO A 62 35.33 -39.88 17.01
N GLN A 63 34.32 -39.78 17.88
CA GLN A 63 33.30 -40.82 18.09
C GLN A 63 32.36 -40.96 16.89
N LEU A 64 32.01 -39.85 16.23
CA LEU A 64 31.18 -39.86 15.02
C LEU A 64 31.95 -40.46 13.83
N THR A 65 33.24 -40.17 13.70
CA THR A 65 34.11 -40.76 12.68
C THR A 65 34.31 -42.26 12.89
N ALA A 66 34.47 -42.71 14.14
CA ALA A 66 34.55 -44.13 14.46
C ALA A 66 33.23 -44.87 14.16
N ASN A 67 32.09 -44.28 14.55
CA ASN A 67 30.77 -44.89 14.31
C ASN A 67 30.39 -44.90 12.83
N THR A 68 30.76 -43.87 12.05
CA THR A 68 30.56 -43.85 10.60
C THR A 68 31.45 -44.86 9.88
N TYR A 69 32.70 -45.03 10.30
CA TYR A 69 33.58 -46.07 9.79
C TYR A 69 33.04 -47.48 10.09
N LEU A 70 32.50 -47.71 11.28
CA LEU A 70 31.82 -48.96 11.63
C LEU A 70 30.57 -49.19 10.77
N MET A 71 29.74 -48.16 10.52
CA MET A 71 28.59 -48.28 9.62
C MET A 71 28.98 -48.53 8.14
N GLU A 72 30.16 -48.10 7.71
CA GLU A 72 30.69 -48.36 6.36
C GLU A 72 31.30 -49.77 6.19
N THR A 73 31.75 -50.40 7.28
CA THR A 73 32.53 -51.66 7.23
C THR A 73 31.79 -52.89 7.74
N ILE A 74 30.68 -52.71 8.46
CA ILE A 74 29.87 -53.82 8.98
C ILE A 74 28.93 -54.36 7.89
N ASP A 75 28.85 -55.69 7.78
CA ASP A 75 27.87 -56.37 6.93
C ASP A 75 26.43 -56.13 7.46
N PRO A 76 25.55 -55.49 6.67
CA PRO A 76 24.16 -55.20 7.04
C PRO A 76 23.35 -56.43 7.49
N ALA A 77 23.79 -57.64 7.14
CA ALA A 77 23.15 -58.90 7.53
C ALA A 77 23.38 -59.30 9.00
N SER A 78 24.47 -58.83 9.62
CA SER A 78 24.92 -59.24 10.95
C SER A 78 24.59 -58.26 12.08
N VAL A 79 23.89 -57.17 11.76
CA VAL A 79 23.66 -56.07 12.70
C VAL A 79 22.52 -56.41 13.65
N ASN A 80 22.81 -56.51 14.94
CA ASN A 80 21.78 -56.67 15.97
C ASN A 80 20.96 -55.37 16.12
N TRP A 81 19.68 -55.51 16.47
CA TRP A 81 18.76 -54.38 16.65
C TRP A 81 19.29 -53.31 17.63
N ASP A 82 19.87 -53.74 18.75
CA ASP A 82 20.43 -52.80 19.75
C ASP A 82 21.63 -52.01 19.19
N GLN A 83 22.46 -52.65 18.37
CA GLN A 83 23.58 -52.00 17.71
C GLN A 83 23.10 -51.02 16.63
N PHE A 84 22.08 -51.40 15.87
CA PHE A 84 21.44 -50.53 14.87
C PHE A 84 20.87 -49.26 15.50
N VAL A 85 20.14 -49.40 16.61
CA VAL A 85 19.53 -48.28 17.33
C VAL A 85 20.60 -47.40 17.97
N ALA A 86 21.61 -47.97 18.62
CA ALA A 86 22.69 -47.20 19.26
C ALA A 86 23.50 -46.39 18.24
N LEU A 87 23.85 -47.00 17.10
CA LEU A 87 24.57 -46.34 16.02
C LEU A 87 23.74 -45.18 15.44
N THR A 88 22.46 -45.41 15.15
CA THR A 88 21.55 -44.38 14.61
C THR A 88 21.29 -43.25 15.61
N ALA A 89 21.12 -43.56 16.90
CA ALA A 89 20.94 -42.57 17.96
C ALA A 89 22.17 -41.65 18.08
N SER A 90 23.37 -42.22 17.99
CA SER A 90 24.61 -41.44 18.06
C SER A 90 24.70 -40.39 16.94
N VAL A 91 24.29 -40.74 15.71
CA VAL A 91 24.25 -39.79 14.58
C VAL A 91 23.15 -38.73 14.78
N GLY A 92 22.01 -39.13 15.32
CA GLY A 92 20.89 -38.25 15.64
C GLY A 92 21.23 -37.14 16.64
N ASP A 93 22.02 -37.45 17.66
CA ASP A 93 22.45 -36.45 18.66
C ASP A 93 23.27 -35.32 18.04
N TYR A 94 24.11 -35.62 17.04
CA TYR A 94 24.90 -34.60 16.34
C TYR A 94 24.08 -33.82 15.30
N ILE A 95 23.09 -34.43 14.65
CA ILE A 95 22.18 -33.76 13.70
C ILE A 95 21.24 -32.76 14.40
N ARG A 96 20.98 -32.96 15.69
CA ARG A 96 20.09 -32.08 16.46
C ARG A 96 20.53 -30.61 16.41
N TYR A 97 21.83 -30.34 16.51
CA TYR A 97 22.36 -28.97 16.52
C TYR A 97 22.12 -28.18 15.23
N PRO A 98 22.46 -28.67 14.02
CA PRO A 98 22.16 -27.96 12.78
C PRO A 98 20.65 -27.81 12.54
N VAL A 99 19.83 -28.79 12.91
CA VAL A 99 18.36 -28.68 12.78
C VAL A 99 17.80 -27.59 13.69
N ILE A 100 18.28 -27.49 14.93
CA ILE A 100 17.92 -26.40 15.85
C ILE A 100 18.31 -25.04 15.26
N LEU A 101 19.50 -24.94 14.66
CA LEU A 101 19.96 -23.69 14.04
C LEU A 101 19.08 -23.28 12.86
N ILE A 102 18.70 -24.24 11.99
CA ILE A 102 17.79 -23.99 10.86
C ILE A 102 16.40 -23.57 11.38
N LEU A 103 15.86 -24.26 12.38
CA LEU A 103 14.56 -23.91 12.96
C LEU A 103 14.58 -22.54 13.64
N ALA A 104 15.66 -22.19 14.35
CA ALA A 104 15.85 -20.87 14.93
C ALA A 104 15.92 -19.78 13.85
N GLY A 105 16.66 -20.02 12.75
CA GLY A 105 16.71 -19.13 11.60
C GLY A 105 15.34 -18.91 10.95
N LEU A 106 14.57 -20.00 10.78
CA LEU A 106 13.20 -19.93 10.27
C LEU A 106 12.27 -19.19 11.24
N ALA A 107 12.43 -19.34 12.56
CA ALA A 107 11.66 -18.59 13.55
C ALA A 107 11.94 -17.08 13.48
N VAL A 108 13.21 -16.68 13.30
CA VAL A 108 13.60 -15.27 13.10
C VAL A 108 13.04 -14.71 11.79
N LEU A 109 13.12 -15.48 10.70
CA LEU A 109 12.52 -15.09 9.42
C LEU A 109 11.01 -14.93 9.53
N LEU A 110 10.32 -15.87 10.19
CA LEU A 110 8.88 -15.80 10.40
C LEU A 110 8.49 -14.57 11.23
N TYR A 111 9.23 -14.28 12.30
CA TYR A 111 8.98 -13.13 13.17
C TYR A 111 9.18 -11.79 12.43
N SER A 112 10.24 -11.68 11.61
CA SER A 112 10.54 -10.47 10.83
C SER A 112 9.62 -10.27 9.62
N THR A 113 9.10 -11.36 9.03
CA THR A 113 8.28 -11.30 7.80
C THR A 113 6.78 -11.13 8.10
N ASN A 114 6.33 -11.32 9.34
CA ASN A 114 4.91 -11.29 9.66
C ASN A 114 4.30 -9.88 9.51
N ILE A 115 3.65 -9.66 8.35
CA ILE A 115 2.98 -8.42 7.94
C ILE A 115 1.92 -7.93 8.93
N LYS A 116 1.30 -8.82 9.72
CA LYS A 116 0.30 -8.42 10.73
C LYS A 116 0.90 -7.59 11.87
N LEU A 117 2.22 -7.64 12.09
CA LEU A 117 2.91 -6.81 13.08
C LEU A 117 3.30 -5.42 12.54
N LYS A 118 3.21 -5.19 11.22
CA LYS A 118 3.68 -3.97 10.56
C LYS A 118 2.79 -2.74 10.82
N PHE A 119 1.50 -2.94 11.09
CA PHE A 119 0.52 -1.87 11.34
C PHE A 119 0.22 -1.67 12.84
N ARG A 120 1.26 -1.53 13.68
CA ARG A 120 1.11 -1.36 15.14
C ARG A 120 1.01 0.09 15.64
N ARG A 121 1.21 1.08 14.77
CA ARG A 121 1.22 2.49 15.20
C ARG A 121 -0.18 3.09 15.08
N THR A 122 -0.72 3.52 16.20
CA THR A 122 -1.90 4.40 16.22
C THR A 122 -1.46 5.77 15.74
N HIS A 123 -2.09 6.25 14.68
CA HIS A 123 -1.81 7.56 14.11
C HIS A 123 -2.87 8.57 14.54
N ASN A 124 -2.42 9.72 15.02
CA ASN A 124 -3.25 10.91 15.16
C ASN A 124 -3.33 11.63 13.80
N MET A 125 -4.35 12.48 13.61
CA MET A 125 -4.59 13.20 12.35
C MET A 125 -3.33 13.89 11.80
N MET A 126 -2.55 14.54 12.67
CA MET A 126 -1.28 15.16 12.27
C MET A 126 -0.24 14.14 11.81
N THR A 127 -0.06 13.05 12.55
CA THR A 127 0.95 12.02 12.22
C THR A 127 0.61 11.23 10.96
N LEU A 128 -0.69 11.02 10.69
CA LEU A 128 -1.14 10.38 9.46
C LEU A 128 -0.90 11.30 8.25
N ARG A 129 -1.24 12.58 8.40
CA ARG A 129 -1.02 13.61 7.38
C ARG A 129 0.45 13.74 7.00
N THR A 130 1.36 13.76 7.99
CA THR A 130 2.81 13.86 7.72
C THR A 130 3.39 12.59 7.08
N GLN A 131 2.80 11.42 7.33
CA GLN A 131 3.19 10.18 6.65
C GLN A 131 2.70 10.16 5.20
N GLU A 132 1.42 10.45 4.99
CA GLU A 132 0.75 10.35 3.68
C GLU A 132 1.14 11.47 2.71
N GLN A 133 1.80 12.54 3.17
CA GLN A 133 2.27 13.62 2.30
C GLN A 133 3.15 13.16 1.14
N ARG A 134 3.90 12.07 1.33
CA ARG A 134 4.77 11.51 0.28
C ARG A 134 3.96 10.86 -0.84
N ASN A 135 2.81 10.29 -0.50
CA ASN A 135 1.92 9.63 -1.43
C ASN A 135 1.00 10.66 -2.13
N TRP A 136 0.52 11.63 -1.36
CA TRP A 136 -0.38 12.68 -1.83
C TRP A 136 0.30 14.04 -1.76
N SER A 137 0.98 14.44 -2.84
CA SER A 137 1.67 15.73 -2.89
C SER A 137 0.73 16.93 -2.70
N ALA A 138 -0.55 16.79 -3.07
CA ALA A 138 -1.54 17.86 -3.01
C ALA A 138 -1.80 18.40 -1.59
N ILE A 139 -1.58 17.60 -0.55
CA ILE A 139 -1.76 18.07 0.83
C ILE A 139 -0.55 18.86 1.35
N MET A 140 0.64 18.71 0.74
CA MET A 140 1.91 19.29 1.22
C MET A 140 1.85 20.78 1.59
N PRO A 141 1.21 21.67 0.82
CA PRO A 141 1.15 23.10 1.16
C PRO A 141 0.46 23.40 2.50
N VAL A 142 -0.49 22.55 2.90
CA VAL A 142 -1.36 22.79 4.06
C VAL A 142 -0.83 22.11 5.33
N ILE A 143 0.11 21.16 5.22
CA ILE A 143 0.55 20.34 6.36
C ILE A 143 1.28 21.15 7.43
N LYS A 144 1.93 22.24 7.04
CA LYS A 144 2.73 23.06 7.95
C LYS A 144 1.90 24.09 8.70
N GLU A 145 0.73 24.42 8.18
CA GLU A 145 -0.14 25.44 8.75
C GLU A 145 -1.16 24.82 9.72
N ASP A 146 -1.51 25.57 10.76
CA ASP A 146 -2.58 25.23 11.68
C ASP A 146 -3.82 26.09 11.41
N LEU A 147 -4.53 25.75 10.33
CA LEU A 147 -5.74 26.43 9.87
C LEU A 147 -6.90 26.39 10.88
N VAL A 148 -6.85 25.54 11.90
CA VAL A 148 -7.92 25.43 12.90
C VAL A 148 -7.85 26.59 13.90
N ALA A 149 -6.64 27.11 14.16
CA ALA A 149 -6.43 28.23 15.07
C ALA A 149 -6.65 29.59 14.39
N GLU A 150 -6.64 29.65 13.06
CA GLU A 150 -6.78 30.88 12.29
C GLU A 150 -8.25 31.33 12.13
N ASP A 151 -8.47 32.64 12.01
CA ASP A 151 -9.79 33.22 11.74
C ASP A 151 -10.22 32.92 10.30
N ILE A 152 -11.43 32.39 10.14
CA ILE A 152 -12.03 31.96 8.87
C ILE A 152 -12.06 33.09 7.82
N THR A 153 -12.15 34.35 8.27
CA THR A 153 -12.35 35.51 7.40
C THR A 153 -11.05 36.23 7.03
N LYS A 154 -9.92 35.87 7.64
CA LYS A 154 -8.65 36.59 7.51
C LYS A 154 -7.54 35.66 7.02
N GLY A 155 -6.49 36.27 6.47
CA GLY A 155 -5.29 35.56 6.04
C GLY A 155 -5.37 35.00 4.62
N PRO A 156 -4.31 34.29 4.18
CA PRO A 156 -4.19 33.75 2.82
C PRO A 156 -5.14 32.57 2.56
N TRP A 157 -5.60 31.89 3.61
CA TRP A 157 -6.53 30.76 3.56
C TRP A 157 -7.98 31.14 3.90
N ALA A 158 -8.32 32.43 3.77
CA ALA A 158 -9.65 32.93 4.07
C ALA A 158 -10.73 32.26 3.19
N MET A 159 -11.90 32.02 3.78
CA MET A 159 -13.05 31.49 3.07
C MET A 159 -13.57 32.47 2.02
N ALA A 160 -14.15 31.93 0.94
CA ALA A 160 -14.86 32.75 -0.04
C ALA A 160 -16.03 33.51 0.62
N LEU A 161 -16.18 34.79 0.25
CA LEU A 161 -17.22 35.67 0.81
C LEU A 161 -18.61 35.21 0.37
N SER A 162 -19.58 35.25 1.29
CA SER A 162 -20.98 35.10 0.92
C SER A 162 -21.45 36.29 0.06
N PRO A 163 -22.52 36.14 -0.76
CA PRO A 163 -23.02 37.25 -1.58
C PRO A 163 -23.36 38.50 -0.77
N MET A 164 -23.87 38.33 0.44
CA MET A 164 -24.21 39.44 1.34
C MET A 164 -22.96 40.14 1.89
N GLU A 165 -21.95 39.39 2.32
CA GLU A 165 -20.67 39.95 2.78
C GLU A 165 -19.91 40.62 1.65
N PHE A 166 -19.94 40.03 0.45
CA PHE A 166 -19.39 40.61 -0.77
C PHE A 166 -20.06 41.95 -1.09
N ALA A 167 -21.39 41.98 -1.09
CA ALA A 167 -22.15 43.19 -1.33
C ALA A 167 -21.88 44.27 -0.26
N ARG A 168 -21.71 43.88 1.01
CA ARG A 168 -21.32 44.80 2.09
C ARG A 168 -19.91 45.34 1.91
N ARG A 169 -18.92 44.47 1.62
CA ARG A 169 -17.50 44.85 1.42
C ARG A 169 -17.32 45.83 0.26
N HIS A 170 -18.09 45.67 -0.80
CA HIS A 170 -18.07 46.55 -1.97
C HIS A 170 -19.14 47.64 -1.96
N GLN A 171 -19.87 47.82 -0.84
CA GLN A 171 -20.90 48.85 -0.65
C GLN A 171 -21.99 48.84 -1.75
N LEU A 172 -22.37 47.66 -2.21
CA LEU A 172 -23.32 47.45 -3.30
C LEU A 172 -24.79 47.51 -2.86
N LEU A 173 -25.05 47.52 -1.56
CA LEU A 173 -26.41 47.48 -1.00
C LEU A 173 -27.08 48.86 -1.09
N LYS A 174 -28.36 48.86 -1.49
CA LYS A 174 -29.26 50.01 -1.49
C LYS A 174 -30.62 49.55 -0.96
N LYS A 175 -31.39 50.47 -0.37
CA LYS A 175 -32.82 50.22 -0.14
C LYS A 175 -33.51 50.03 -1.50
N GLU A 176 -34.39 49.05 -1.59
CA GLU A 176 -35.05 48.72 -2.86
C GLU A 176 -36.28 49.59 -3.07
N ASP A 177 -36.17 50.54 -4.00
CA ASP A 177 -37.23 51.51 -4.30
C ASP A 177 -38.50 50.81 -4.84
N ALA A 178 -38.37 49.69 -5.55
CA ALA A 178 -39.50 48.95 -6.13
C ALA A 178 -40.40 48.27 -5.07
N ILE A 179 -39.83 47.83 -3.95
CA ILE A 179 -40.58 47.21 -2.84
C ILE A 179 -41.19 48.29 -1.93
N LEU A 180 -40.59 49.49 -1.92
CA LEU A 180 -41.13 50.66 -1.22
C LEU A 180 -42.43 51.15 -1.87
N ASP A 181 -42.54 51.05 -3.20
CA ASP A 181 -43.72 51.52 -3.94
C ASP A 181 -44.83 50.45 -4.07
N VAL A 182 -44.49 49.17 -4.25
CA VAL A 182 -45.45 48.04 -4.26
C VAL A 182 -44.84 46.83 -3.54
N PRO A 183 -45.19 46.58 -2.25
CA PRO A 183 -44.65 45.44 -1.53
C PRO A 183 -45.19 44.14 -2.13
N SER A 184 -44.30 43.31 -2.67
CA SER A 184 -44.64 41.95 -3.07
C SER A 184 -44.69 41.06 -1.82
N PRO A 185 -45.78 40.28 -1.60
CA PRO A 185 -45.92 39.46 -0.39
C PRO A 185 -44.76 38.45 -0.31
N GLY A 186 -44.04 38.47 0.83
CA GLY A 186 -42.89 37.60 1.09
C GLY A 186 -41.50 38.22 0.84
N MET A 187 -41.40 39.48 0.39
CA MET A 187 -40.13 40.18 0.08
C MET A 187 -39.81 41.37 1.00
N GLU A 188 -40.47 41.48 2.15
CA GLU A 188 -40.59 42.71 2.96
C GLU A 188 -39.28 43.19 3.65
N MET A 189 -38.21 42.39 3.66
CA MET A 189 -36.93 42.74 4.29
C MET A 189 -35.72 42.42 3.42
N THR A 190 -35.83 42.66 2.11
CA THR A 190 -34.73 42.45 1.16
C THR A 190 -34.04 43.77 0.81
N ALA A 191 -32.76 43.69 0.46
CA ALA A 191 -31.96 44.83 0.04
C ALA A 191 -31.69 44.76 -1.47
N GLY A 192 -31.88 45.89 -2.14
CA GLY A 192 -31.57 46.06 -3.55
C GLY A 192 -30.08 46.22 -3.80
N ILE A 193 -29.66 46.00 -5.05
CA ILE A 193 -28.26 46.11 -5.48
C ILE A 193 -28.07 47.33 -6.38
N ARG A 194 -27.01 48.10 -6.14
CA ARG A 194 -26.56 49.18 -7.03
C ARG A 194 -25.98 48.60 -8.32
N ARG A 195 -26.81 48.49 -9.37
CA ARG A 195 -26.42 47.88 -10.66
C ARG A 195 -25.18 48.51 -11.29
N GLY A 196 -25.03 49.84 -11.21
CA GLY A 196 -23.86 50.56 -11.74
C GLY A 196 -22.55 50.17 -11.06
N ASP A 197 -22.53 50.22 -9.72
CA ASP A 197 -21.36 49.80 -8.93
C ASP A 197 -21.08 48.31 -9.06
N ALA A 198 -22.13 47.48 -9.06
CA ALA A 198 -21.99 46.04 -9.25
C ALA A 198 -21.36 45.72 -10.62
N LYS A 199 -21.82 46.37 -11.70
CA LYS A 199 -21.22 46.24 -13.03
C LYS A 199 -19.73 46.59 -13.00
N ARG A 200 -19.36 47.70 -12.36
CA ARG A 200 -17.95 48.12 -12.22
C ARG A 200 -17.12 47.06 -11.48
N VAL A 201 -17.60 46.57 -10.34
CA VAL A 201 -16.89 45.56 -9.55
C VAL A 201 -16.72 44.25 -10.31
N PHE A 202 -17.77 43.74 -10.96
CA PHE A 202 -17.67 42.53 -11.78
C PHE A 202 -16.76 42.72 -12.99
N THR A 203 -16.75 43.91 -13.58
CA THR A 203 -15.83 44.22 -14.69
C THR A 203 -14.37 44.18 -14.23
N LEU A 204 -14.08 44.66 -13.02
CA LEU A 204 -12.72 44.59 -12.45
C LEU A 204 -12.27 43.15 -12.16
N GLN A 205 -13.21 42.23 -11.90
CA GLN A 205 -12.92 40.82 -11.62
C GLN A 205 -12.58 39.99 -12.87
N LEU A 206 -12.86 40.49 -14.09
CA LEU A 206 -12.51 39.80 -15.34
C LEU A 206 -10.99 39.61 -15.50
N GLY A 207 -10.19 40.47 -14.86
CA GLY A 207 -8.74 40.44 -14.97
C GLY A 207 -8.23 40.99 -16.31
N PRO A 208 -6.94 40.76 -16.64
CA PRO A 208 -6.35 41.28 -17.86
C PRO A 208 -6.83 40.51 -19.10
N TYR A 209 -6.79 41.19 -20.25
CA TYR A 209 -6.94 40.55 -21.55
C TYR A 209 -5.84 39.51 -21.79
N PHE A 210 -6.19 38.47 -22.54
CA PHE A 210 -5.23 37.46 -22.94
C PHE A 210 -4.38 37.97 -24.11
N ASP A 211 -3.09 38.12 -23.89
CA ASP A 211 -2.11 38.58 -24.88
C ASP A 211 -0.90 37.62 -24.95
N GLY A 212 -1.20 36.32 -24.88
CA GLY A 212 -0.22 35.24 -24.91
C GLY A 212 0.32 34.83 -23.54
N PHE A 213 0.85 33.60 -23.47
CA PHE A 213 1.31 33.01 -22.20
C PHE A 213 2.67 33.52 -21.73
N ASP A 214 3.44 34.21 -22.57
CA ASP A 214 4.74 34.78 -22.17
C ASP A 214 4.59 35.99 -21.24
N ARG A 215 3.48 36.71 -21.34
CA ARG A 215 3.15 37.89 -20.51
C ARG A 215 2.33 37.52 -19.26
N CYS A 216 1.94 36.25 -19.14
CA CYS A 216 1.12 35.79 -18.03
C CYS A 216 1.95 35.64 -16.74
N PRO A 217 1.32 35.77 -15.55
CA PRO A 217 1.98 35.47 -14.29
C PRO A 217 2.49 34.01 -14.25
N PRO A 218 3.63 33.72 -13.58
CA PRO A 218 4.24 32.39 -13.61
C PRO A 218 3.34 31.25 -13.14
N HIS A 219 2.47 31.49 -12.15
CA HIS A 219 1.51 30.50 -11.65
C HIS A 219 0.45 30.15 -12.72
N VAL A 220 0.01 31.14 -13.51
CA VAL A 220 -0.92 30.93 -14.63
C VAL A 220 -0.25 30.10 -15.71
N CYS A 221 0.99 30.44 -16.09
CA CYS A 221 1.73 29.67 -17.09
C CYS A 221 1.90 28.20 -16.67
N ALA A 222 2.12 27.96 -15.38
CA ALA A 222 2.28 26.61 -14.84
C ALA A 222 1.00 25.78 -14.91
N LEU A 223 -0.13 26.38 -14.51
CA LEU A 223 -1.45 25.74 -14.63
C LEU A 223 -1.84 25.55 -16.10
N ALA A 224 -1.55 26.51 -16.97
CA ALA A 224 -1.83 26.41 -18.39
C ALA A 224 -1.08 25.24 -19.03
N ALA A 225 0.21 25.10 -18.74
CA ALA A 225 1.01 23.97 -19.22
C ALA A 225 0.47 22.61 -18.72
N LEU A 226 -0.01 22.57 -17.48
CA LEU A 226 -0.64 21.39 -16.91
C LEU A 226 -1.92 21.03 -17.67
N PHE A 227 -2.82 21.99 -17.89
CA PHE A 227 -4.07 21.75 -18.63
C PHE A 227 -3.80 21.34 -20.08
N MET A 228 -2.88 22.01 -20.77
CA MET A 228 -2.45 21.63 -22.12
C MET A 228 -1.89 20.20 -22.18
N ALA A 229 -1.05 19.81 -21.21
CA ALA A 229 -0.55 18.44 -21.14
C ALA A 229 -1.70 17.42 -20.94
N ARG A 230 -2.71 17.77 -20.13
CA ARG A 230 -3.88 16.90 -19.91
C ARG A 230 -4.79 16.78 -21.13
N ILE A 231 -5.03 17.88 -21.86
CA ILE A 231 -5.78 17.88 -23.12
C ILE A 231 -5.11 16.94 -24.14
N ASN A 232 -3.78 17.02 -24.23
CA ASN A 232 -2.98 16.19 -25.12
C ASN A 232 -2.68 14.78 -24.57
N ARG A 233 -3.35 14.36 -23.49
CA ARG A 233 -3.24 13.04 -22.82
C ARG A 233 -1.85 12.71 -22.24
N ASP A 234 -0.99 13.69 -22.06
CA ASP A 234 0.32 13.57 -21.39
C ASP A 234 0.16 13.69 -19.87
N ARG A 235 -0.28 12.59 -19.26
CA ARG A 235 -0.48 12.51 -17.80
C ARG A 235 0.83 12.62 -17.03
N GLY A 236 1.93 12.09 -17.58
CA GLY A 236 3.23 12.08 -16.93
C GLY A 236 3.76 13.50 -16.72
N ALA A 237 3.73 14.32 -17.77
CA ALA A 237 4.15 15.72 -17.70
C ALA A 237 3.28 16.54 -16.73
N ALA A 238 1.96 16.33 -16.74
CA ALA A 238 1.04 17.04 -15.86
C ALA A 238 1.27 16.69 -14.37
N THR A 239 1.42 15.40 -14.06
CA THR A 239 1.68 14.94 -12.68
C THR A 239 3.06 15.41 -12.20
N LEU A 240 4.05 15.45 -13.09
CA LEU A 240 5.37 15.99 -12.78
C LEU A 240 5.29 17.47 -12.39
N ILE A 241 4.61 18.31 -13.19
CA ILE A 241 4.41 19.73 -12.85
C ILE A 241 3.76 19.87 -11.46
N LEU A 242 2.66 19.16 -11.21
CA LEU A 242 1.93 19.23 -9.94
C LEU A 242 2.82 18.84 -8.75
N ASN A 243 3.48 17.69 -8.83
CA ASN A 243 4.30 17.17 -7.75
C ASN A 243 5.48 18.10 -7.46
N THR A 244 6.14 18.63 -8.49
CA THR A 244 7.25 19.56 -8.30
C THR A 244 6.80 20.87 -7.67
N ILE A 245 5.67 21.44 -8.10
CA ILE A 245 5.13 22.68 -7.49
C ILE A 245 4.80 22.43 -6.02
N ASN A 246 4.10 21.34 -5.70
CA ASN A 246 3.72 21.01 -4.32
C ASN A 246 4.94 20.78 -3.42
N GLN A 247 5.96 20.07 -3.91
CA GLN A 247 7.20 19.85 -3.18
C GLN A 247 7.98 21.15 -2.96
N THR A 248 8.13 21.97 -4.01
CA THR A 248 8.90 23.22 -3.93
C THR A 248 8.21 24.28 -3.08
N TRP A 249 6.87 24.32 -3.09
CA TRP A 249 6.09 25.15 -2.18
C TRP A 249 6.34 24.78 -0.71
N SER A 250 6.35 23.48 -0.38
CA SER A 250 6.67 23.04 0.98
C SER A 250 8.08 23.47 1.40
N THR A 251 9.06 23.45 0.50
CA THR A 251 10.43 23.90 0.82
C THR A 251 10.61 25.42 0.86
N GLY A 252 9.68 26.19 0.29
CA GLY A 252 9.78 27.65 0.20
C GLY A 252 9.06 28.18 -1.03
N LYS A 253 9.82 28.70 -2.02
CA LYS A 253 9.22 29.31 -3.22
C LYS A 253 8.89 28.24 -4.27
N PRO A 254 7.66 28.22 -4.81
CA PRO A 254 7.29 27.29 -5.86
C PRO A 254 8.09 27.53 -7.14
N ASN A 255 8.60 26.46 -7.73
CA ASN A 255 9.31 26.54 -9.00
C ASN A 255 8.36 26.35 -10.19
N TYR A 256 7.98 27.44 -10.84
CA TYR A 256 7.13 27.42 -12.03
C TYR A 256 7.90 27.25 -13.34
N ALA A 257 9.23 27.28 -13.34
CA ALA A 257 10.03 27.23 -14.57
C ALA A 257 9.89 25.88 -15.30
N ILE A 258 9.57 24.80 -14.57
CA ILE A 258 9.41 23.45 -15.10
C ILE A 258 8.27 23.32 -16.11
N ALA A 259 7.31 24.25 -16.08
CA ALA A 259 6.19 24.29 -17.00
C ALA A 259 6.55 24.84 -18.39
N ARG A 260 7.62 25.62 -18.53
CA ARG A 260 7.96 26.32 -19.78
C ARG A 260 8.21 25.38 -20.98
N PRO A 261 8.92 24.24 -20.84
CA PRO A 261 9.11 23.32 -21.95
C PRO A 261 7.79 22.70 -22.43
N ILE A 262 6.92 22.33 -21.49
CA ILE A 262 5.62 21.70 -21.76
C ILE A 262 4.68 22.71 -22.41
N LEU A 263 4.67 23.95 -21.92
CA LEU A 263 3.94 25.06 -22.51
C LEU A 263 4.34 25.25 -23.97
N LYS A 264 5.64 25.41 -24.26
CA LYS A 264 6.16 25.59 -25.63
C LYS A 264 5.83 24.41 -26.54
N LYS A 265 5.82 23.19 -26.01
CA LYS A 265 5.50 21.97 -26.76
C LYS A 265 4.04 21.94 -27.21
N TYR A 266 3.11 22.28 -26.32
CA TYR A 266 1.67 22.08 -26.58
C TYR A 266 0.91 23.34 -27.01
N LEU A 267 1.53 24.52 -26.90
CA LEU A 267 0.89 25.79 -27.25
C LEU A 267 0.27 25.84 -28.66
N LYS A 268 0.93 25.23 -29.65
CA LYS A 268 0.49 25.24 -31.06
C LYS A 268 -0.45 24.09 -31.44
N THR A 269 -0.89 23.29 -30.47
CA THR A 269 -1.83 22.20 -30.74
C THR A 269 -3.19 22.77 -31.14
N GLU A 270 -3.86 22.15 -32.12
CA GLU A 270 -5.19 22.55 -32.60
C GLU A 270 -6.20 22.75 -31.48
N LEU A 271 -6.36 21.76 -30.58
CA LEU A 271 -7.30 21.83 -29.46
C LEU A 271 -7.06 23.03 -28.54
N VAL A 272 -5.80 23.39 -28.33
CA VAL A 272 -5.40 24.52 -27.48
C VAL A 272 -5.68 25.84 -28.18
N GLN A 273 -5.38 25.93 -29.48
CA GLN A 273 -5.65 27.12 -30.29
C GLN A 273 -7.15 27.38 -30.44
N GLU A 274 -7.95 26.32 -30.61
CA GLU A 274 -9.41 26.44 -30.66
C GLU A 274 -9.98 27.02 -29.36
N ALA A 275 -9.51 26.54 -28.20
CA ALA A 275 -9.91 27.07 -26.91
C ALA A 275 -9.53 28.55 -26.75
N ILE A 276 -8.28 28.92 -27.12
CA ILE A 276 -7.80 30.30 -27.03
C ILE A 276 -8.60 31.23 -27.94
N ALA A 277 -8.93 30.80 -29.16
CA ALA A 277 -9.64 31.63 -30.14
C ALA A 277 -11.06 32.03 -29.70
N LYS A 278 -11.68 31.28 -28.77
CA LYS A 278 -13.05 31.52 -28.30
C LYS A 278 -13.14 32.50 -27.12
N HIS A 279 -12.01 32.85 -26.49
CA HIS A 279 -12.00 33.58 -25.22
C HIS A 279 -11.05 34.79 -25.25
N ALA A 280 -11.49 35.92 -24.70
CA ALA A 280 -10.74 37.18 -24.74
C ALA A 280 -9.95 37.50 -23.45
N TYR A 281 -10.39 36.99 -22.30
CA TYR A 281 -9.77 37.26 -21.00
C TYR A 281 -8.92 36.07 -20.54
N LEU A 282 -7.86 36.35 -19.79
CA LEU A 282 -6.96 35.32 -19.25
C LEU A 282 -7.73 34.32 -18.39
N LEU A 283 -8.62 34.79 -17.52
CA LEU A 283 -9.41 33.92 -16.63
C LEU A 283 -10.39 33.04 -17.41
N THR A 284 -11.00 33.56 -18.48
CA THR A 284 -11.91 32.78 -19.32
C THR A 284 -11.18 31.73 -20.16
N VAL A 285 -9.98 32.07 -20.67
CA VAL A 285 -9.13 31.10 -21.39
C VAL A 285 -8.73 29.94 -20.47
N MET A 286 -8.34 30.26 -19.22
CA MET A 286 -7.91 29.26 -18.25
C MET A 286 -9.04 28.36 -17.70
N ALA A 287 -10.29 28.83 -17.78
CA ALA A 287 -11.46 28.08 -17.32
C ALA A 287 -12.03 27.13 -18.38
N SER A 288 -11.67 27.34 -19.66
CA SER A 288 -12.16 26.55 -20.80
C SER A 288 -11.38 25.28 -21.04
#